data_AF-A0A9P8ZUT0-F1
#
_entry.id   AF-A0A9P8ZUT0-F1
#
_cell.length_a   1.000
_cell.length_b   1.000
_cell.length_c   1.000
_cell.angle_alpha   90.00
_cell.angle_beta   90.00
_cell.angle_gamma   90.00
#
_symmetry.space_group_name_H-M   'P 1'
#
loop_
_entity.id
_entity.type
_entity.pdbx_description
1 polymer ?
#
loop_
_entity_poly.entity_id
_entity_poly.type
_entity_poly.pdbx_seq_one_letter_code
_entity_poly.pdbx_strand_id
1 'polypeptide(L)'
;MEKKVTIQETSLTRKRESLADKTPRDLWKDDRLNTITPTSGLDLLIRQAVARNSSSAAAFYFFDEDGKPISPPASPLRRSIQPLENMADRMRQKRRSWYDPDDDDHDRPAAESRLLALPTELQFCVITYLGLSDIERLRRTSRYYRFLLSPEYVRALFGGQQGLASQLTGHCQRCLETPGRSSLILQLQQQQQQPNGAPLSSKCFQCSVHERELKIGVSVPLANAQKAWVCRWCGWPVAGPHSWANEQFHVQCYDGYYRVLWAFLCLGFAQFAVGVVAAALSLVYYREELVVLAPSVVNLVLLWVCMAFLMLRGNRVRTYHWVGIVEFIIMGLWIPPIYGVAKELRMHSDGKVHASSVATLALFAINMLFRLFNVVGNVILAFEYDMTRHHAPQVTLQRRLLNLLMTGLIYWTYPQCVEQRYPPDFN
;
A
#
# COMPACT_ATOMS: atom_id res chain seq x y z
N MET A 1 -13.66 -68.92 -1.42
CA MET A 1 -14.91 -68.14 -1.43
C MET A 1 -14.76 -67.10 -0.34
N GLU A 2 -14.05 -66.02 -0.65
CA GLU A 2 -13.53 -65.08 0.35
C GLU A 2 -13.58 -63.64 -0.17
N LYS A 3 -13.75 -62.74 0.78
CA LYS A 3 -14.42 -61.44 0.68
C LYS A 3 -13.55 -60.33 0.08
N LYS A 4 -14.20 -59.46 -0.69
CA LYS A 4 -13.76 -58.09 -1.03
C LYS A 4 -13.83 -57.18 0.19
N VAL A 5 -12.69 -56.62 0.60
CA VAL A 5 -12.45 -55.28 1.21
C VAL A 5 -10.94 -55.07 0.93
N THR A 6 -10.42 -54.03 0.26
CA THR A 6 -10.28 -52.64 0.73
C THR A 6 -9.67 -51.81 -0.42
N ILE A 7 -10.32 -50.75 -0.89
CA ILE A 7 -9.67 -49.67 -1.68
C ILE A 7 -10.25 -48.36 -1.17
N GLN A 8 -9.63 -47.75 -0.15
CA GLN A 8 -9.99 -46.40 0.29
C GLN A 8 -8.90 -45.71 1.12
N GLU A 9 -7.61 -45.85 0.77
CA GLU A 9 -6.53 -45.15 1.51
C GLU A 9 -5.53 -44.36 0.66
N THR A 10 -5.62 -44.38 -0.67
CA THR A 10 -4.65 -43.69 -1.54
C THR A 10 -5.06 -42.31 -2.05
N SER A 11 -6.24 -41.79 -1.67
CA SER A 11 -6.72 -40.46 -2.11
C SER A 11 -6.53 -39.33 -1.08
N LEU A 12 -6.13 -39.66 0.16
CA LEU A 12 -6.00 -38.68 1.25
C LEU A 12 -4.60 -38.06 1.38
N THR A 13 -3.57 -38.71 0.85
CA THR A 13 -2.18 -38.21 0.93
C THR A 13 -1.85 -37.18 -0.15
N ARG A 14 -2.51 -37.22 -1.31
CA ARG A 14 -2.27 -36.25 -2.41
C ARG A 14 -2.93 -34.88 -2.21
N LYS A 15 -3.81 -34.74 -1.22
CA LYS A 15 -4.53 -33.48 -0.91
C LYS A 15 -3.85 -32.65 0.18
N ARG A 16 -2.82 -33.18 0.84
CA ARG A 16 -2.05 -32.48 1.89
C ARG A 16 -0.88 -31.66 1.35
N GLU A 17 -0.40 -31.93 0.14
CA GLU A 17 0.73 -31.22 -0.46
C GLU A 17 0.33 -29.97 -1.26
N SER A 18 -0.95 -29.77 -1.60
CA SER A 18 -1.41 -28.59 -2.36
C SER A 18 -1.87 -27.40 -1.49
N LEU A 19 -1.79 -27.52 -0.16
CA LEU A 19 -2.16 -26.46 0.80
C LEU A 19 -0.96 -25.73 1.41
N ALA A 20 0.26 -26.15 1.12
CA ALA A 20 1.48 -25.56 1.68
C ALA A 20 2.07 -24.41 0.85
N ASP A 21 1.54 -24.14 -0.35
CA ASP A 21 2.17 -23.19 -1.31
C ASP A 21 1.26 -22.03 -1.75
N LYS A 22 0.34 -21.60 -0.89
CA LYS A 22 -0.46 -20.39 -1.15
C LYS A 22 0.17 -19.17 -0.50
N THR A 23 0.67 -18.25 -1.33
CA THR A 23 1.12 -16.94 -0.87
C THR A 23 -0.04 -16.10 -0.29
N PRO A 24 0.22 -15.12 0.61
CA PRO A 24 -0.83 -14.38 1.32
C PRO A 24 -1.80 -13.58 0.44
N ARG A 25 -1.55 -13.48 -0.88
CA ARG A 25 -2.39 -12.78 -1.84
C ARG A 25 -3.57 -13.59 -2.34
N ASP A 26 -3.50 -14.93 -2.33
CA ASP A 26 -4.51 -15.77 -2.97
C ASP A 26 -5.69 -16.14 -2.06
N LEU A 27 -5.65 -15.76 -0.78
CA LEU A 27 -6.76 -15.93 0.18
C LEU A 27 -7.85 -14.84 0.10
N TRP A 28 -7.66 -13.80 -0.72
CA TRP A 28 -8.52 -12.60 -0.71
C TRP A 28 -9.45 -12.47 -1.93
N LYS A 29 -9.60 -13.53 -2.73
CA LYS A 29 -10.37 -13.48 -4.00
C LYS A 29 -11.79 -14.02 -3.94
N ASP A 30 -12.20 -14.66 -2.84
CA ASP A 30 -13.56 -15.14 -2.67
C ASP A 30 -14.31 -14.31 -1.62
N ASP A 31 -14.80 -13.14 -2.03
CA ASP A 31 -15.86 -12.42 -1.31
C ASP A 31 -17.02 -12.16 -2.28
N ARG A 32 -17.76 -13.24 -2.56
CA ARG A 32 -19.15 -13.16 -3.00
C ARG A 32 -20.05 -13.38 -1.78
N LEU A 33 -20.82 -12.34 -1.49
CA LEU A 33 -21.92 -12.24 -0.52
C LEU A 33 -21.54 -12.21 0.98
N ASN A 34 -21.87 -11.10 1.65
CA ASN A 34 -23.12 -11.03 2.43
C ASN A 34 -23.43 -9.59 2.85
N THR A 35 -24.57 -9.09 2.40
CA THR A 35 -25.29 -7.95 2.98
C THR A 35 -25.56 -8.24 4.46
N ILE A 36 -24.87 -7.51 5.35
CA ILE A 36 -25.04 -7.60 6.80
C ILE A 36 -26.32 -6.85 7.17
N THR A 37 -27.39 -7.60 7.43
CA THR A 37 -28.50 -7.16 8.26
C THR A 37 -28.04 -7.07 9.74
N PRO A 38 -28.63 -6.16 10.54
CA PRO A 38 -28.09 -5.73 11.85
C PRO A 38 -28.04 -6.80 12.95
N THR A 39 -28.54 -8.03 12.72
CA THR A 39 -28.51 -9.13 13.68
C THR A 39 -27.35 -10.11 13.50
N SER A 40 -26.60 -10.03 12.39
CA SER A 40 -25.54 -11.00 12.05
C SER A 40 -24.16 -10.71 12.65
N GLY A 41 -23.89 -9.48 13.09
CA GLY A 41 -22.59 -9.09 13.64
C GLY A 41 -22.29 -9.65 15.04
N LEU A 42 -23.32 -9.84 15.88
CA LEU A 42 -23.15 -10.29 17.27
C LEU A 42 -22.80 -11.79 17.36
N ASP A 43 -23.45 -12.60 16.53
CA ASP A 43 -23.20 -14.05 16.47
C ASP A 43 -21.80 -14.34 15.89
N LEU A 44 -21.33 -13.48 14.98
CA LEU A 44 -19.96 -13.50 14.46
C LEU A 44 -18.92 -13.13 15.53
N LEU A 45 -19.18 -12.13 16.38
CA LEU A 45 -18.28 -11.73 17.47
C LEU A 45 -18.17 -12.80 18.55
N ILE A 46 -19.29 -13.41 18.94
CA ILE A 46 -19.31 -14.51 19.93
C ILE A 46 -18.59 -15.74 19.38
N ARG A 47 -18.83 -16.11 18.11
CA ARG A 47 -18.12 -17.24 17.47
C ARG A 47 -16.63 -16.98 17.29
N GLN A 48 -16.22 -15.75 16.96
CA GLN A 48 -14.80 -15.39 16.86
C GLN A 48 -14.07 -15.40 18.21
N ALA A 49 -14.74 -14.95 19.29
CA ALA A 49 -14.20 -15.02 20.64
C ALA A 49 -14.01 -16.48 21.10
N VAL A 50 -14.98 -17.36 20.80
CA VAL A 50 -14.90 -18.80 21.10
C VAL A 50 -13.81 -19.51 20.29
N ALA A 51 -13.66 -19.18 19.00
CA ALA A 51 -12.65 -19.78 18.12
C ALA A 51 -11.20 -19.35 18.43
N ARG A 52 -10.99 -18.15 19.00
CA ARG A 52 -9.67 -17.71 19.47
C ARG A 52 -9.21 -18.39 20.76
N ASN A 53 -10.17 -18.80 21.61
CA ASN A 53 -9.86 -19.50 22.85
C ASN A 53 -9.42 -20.94 22.64
N SER A 54 -9.95 -21.63 21.62
CA SER A 54 -9.53 -23.00 21.28
C SER A 54 -8.12 -23.08 20.68
N SER A 55 -7.59 -21.97 20.14
CA SER A 55 -6.23 -21.87 19.58
C SER A 55 -5.19 -21.33 20.56
N SER A 56 -5.60 -20.80 21.72
CA SER A 56 -4.71 -20.20 22.73
C SER A 56 -4.42 -21.11 23.93
N ALA A 57 -4.95 -22.34 23.94
CA ALA A 57 -4.77 -23.30 25.04
C ALA A 57 -3.36 -23.92 25.13
N ALA A 58 -2.38 -23.42 24.36
CA ALA A 58 -1.02 -23.89 24.35
C ALA A 58 -0.02 -22.72 24.45
N ALA A 59 0.00 -22.00 25.56
CA ALA A 59 1.19 -21.30 26.07
C ALA A 59 0.91 -20.65 27.44
N PHE A 60 1.91 -20.70 28.31
CA PHE A 60 2.06 -20.04 29.62
C PHE A 60 1.59 -20.82 30.87
N TYR A 61 2.38 -21.82 31.24
CA TYR A 61 2.60 -22.17 32.65
C TYR A 61 3.97 -21.63 33.07
N PHE A 62 4.02 -20.81 34.12
CA PHE A 62 5.26 -20.41 34.79
C PHE A 62 5.56 -21.39 35.92
N PHE A 63 6.79 -21.92 35.95
CA PHE A 63 7.34 -22.77 37.01
C PHE A 63 8.45 -22.01 37.74
N ASP A 64 8.57 -22.23 39.05
CA ASP A 64 9.67 -21.70 39.86
C ASP A 64 10.97 -22.51 39.66
N GLU A 65 12.11 -22.05 40.18
CA GLU A 65 13.43 -22.74 40.12
C GLU A 65 13.41 -24.15 40.73
N ASP A 66 12.41 -24.48 41.57
CA ASP A 66 12.17 -25.81 42.13
C ASP A 66 11.13 -26.66 41.35
N GLY A 67 10.71 -26.22 40.16
CA GLY A 67 9.83 -27.00 39.26
C GLY A 67 8.37 -27.12 39.71
N LYS A 68 7.91 -26.29 40.65
CA LYS A 68 6.51 -26.25 41.10
C LYS A 68 5.70 -25.18 40.34
N PRO A 69 4.42 -25.44 40.03
CA PRO A 69 3.55 -24.46 39.39
C PRO A 69 3.30 -23.29 40.34
N ILE A 70 3.63 -22.07 39.89
CA ILE A 70 3.40 -20.84 40.65
C ILE A 70 1.92 -20.48 40.50
N SER A 71 1.17 -20.51 41.60
CA SER A 71 -0.14 -19.88 41.66
C SER A 71 0.03 -18.36 41.57
N PRO A 72 -0.76 -17.65 40.73
CA PRO A 72 -0.65 -16.20 40.62
C PRO A 72 -0.95 -15.56 41.98
N PRO A 73 -0.21 -14.50 42.38
CA PRO A 73 -0.49 -13.82 43.63
C PRO A 73 -1.91 -13.27 43.61
N ALA A 74 -2.64 -13.47 44.71
CA ALA A 74 -3.96 -12.92 44.92
C ALA A 74 -3.94 -11.42 44.65
N SER A 75 -4.71 -10.99 43.66
CA SER A 75 -4.81 -9.61 43.22
C SER A 75 -5.37 -8.72 44.35
N PRO A 76 -4.81 -7.52 44.59
CA PRO A 76 -5.36 -6.57 45.55
C PRO A 76 -6.56 -5.83 44.93
N LEU A 77 -7.61 -6.56 44.56
CA LEU A 77 -8.88 -6.02 44.04
C LEU A 77 -9.93 -5.89 45.15
N ARG A 78 -9.54 -5.37 46.32
CA ARG A 78 -10.49 -5.11 47.42
C ARG A 78 -10.40 -3.72 48.07
N ARG A 79 -9.68 -2.77 47.45
CA ARG A 79 -9.68 -1.37 47.87
C ARG A 79 -9.81 -0.41 46.68
N SER A 80 -11.03 -0.29 46.17
CA SER A 80 -11.70 0.99 45.81
C SER A 80 -12.93 0.70 44.94
N ILE A 81 -14.01 0.17 45.52
CA ILE A 81 -15.30 0.00 44.82
C ILE A 81 -16.20 1.24 45.00
N GLN A 82 -15.83 2.18 45.89
CA GLN A 82 -16.58 3.43 46.12
C GLN A 82 -16.82 4.31 44.88
N PRO A 83 -15.97 4.32 43.82
CA PRO A 83 -16.30 5.06 42.59
C PRO A 83 -17.37 4.38 41.72
N LEU A 84 -17.59 3.06 41.86
CA LEU A 84 -18.53 2.29 41.03
C LEU A 84 -19.98 2.40 41.50
N GLU A 85 -20.23 2.50 42.81
CA GLU A 85 -21.59 2.63 43.35
C GLU A 85 -22.23 3.97 42.92
N ASN A 86 -21.47 5.07 43.03
CA ASN A 86 -21.89 6.40 42.58
C ASN A 86 -22.05 6.51 41.05
N MET A 87 -21.47 5.59 40.28
CA MET A 87 -21.59 5.52 38.82
C MET A 87 -22.78 4.62 38.43
N ALA A 88 -23.02 3.54 39.17
CA ALA A 88 -24.19 2.67 39.02
C ALA A 88 -25.49 3.40 39.34
N ASP A 89 -25.53 4.22 40.40
CA ASP A 89 -26.72 5.01 40.73
C ASP A 89 -26.98 6.14 39.73
N ARG A 90 -25.93 6.83 39.27
CA ARG A 90 -26.03 7.77 38.15
C ARG A 90 -26.51 7.10 36.85
N MET A 91 -26.12 5.85 36.61
CA MET A 91 -26.61 5.08 35.47
C MET A 91 -28.05 4.64 35.62
N ARG A 92 -28.51 4.25 36.82
CA ARG A 92 -29.94 3.97 37.08
C ARG A 92 -30.80 5.20 36.83
N GLN A 93 -30.32 6.38 37.25
CA GLN A 93 -31.02 7.65 37.06
C GLN A 93 -31.04 8.10 35.59
N LYS A 94 -29.95 7.93 34.83
CA LYS A 94 -29.89 8.22 33.38
C LYS A 94 -30.59 7.18 32.50
N ARG A 95 -30.61 5.90 32.89
CA ARG A 95 -31.33 4.86 32.15
C ARG A 95 -32.83 5.15 32.11
N ARG A 96 -33.37 5.68 33.22
CA ARG A 96 -34.74 6.20 33.28
C ARG A 96 -34.95 7.41 32.36
N SER A 97 -33.94 8.27 32.17
CA SER A 97 -34.04 9.42 31.26
C SER A 97 -33.79 9.09 29.77
N TRP A 98 -33.37 7.87 29.43
CA TRP A 98 -33.26 7.41 28.05
C TRP A 98 -34.50 6.63 27.58
N TYR A 99 -35.38 6.31 28.53
CA TYR A 99 -36.73 5.81 28.31
C TYR A 99 -37.68 6.96 28.66
N ASP A 100 -37.83 7.94 27.77
CA ASP A 100 -39.02 8.81 27.81
C ASP A 100 -40.17 7.99 27.22
N PRO A 101 -41.30 7.78 27.95
CA PRO A 101 -42.39 6.93 27.47
C PRO A 101 -43.30 7.59 26.41
N ASP A 102 -43.02 8.82 25.96
CA ASP A 102 -44.00 9.65 25.23
C ASP A 102 -43.99 9.49 23.69
N ASP A 103 -43.27 8.52 23.12
CA ASP A 103 -43.42 8.16 21.70
C ASP A 103 -44.35 6.93 21.56
N ASP A 104 -45.66 7.21 21.52
CA ASP A 104 -46.74 6.30 21.12
C ASP A 104 -46.59 5.88 19.64
N ASP A 105 -45.68 4.94 19.35
CA ASP A 105 -45.62 4.27 18.04
C ASP A 105 -45.62 2.74 18.24
N HIS A 106 -46.83 2.23 18.52
CA HIS A 106 -47.19 0.82 18.51
C HIS A 106 -47.07 0.25 17.08
N ASP A 107 -45.88 -0.18 16.63
CA ASP A 107 -45.70 -1.34 15.71
C ASP A 107 -44.25 -1.52 15.20
N ARG A 108 -43.28 -1.52 16.10
CA ARG A 108 -41.99 -2.17 15.83
C ARG A 108 -41.65 -3.11 16.97
N PRO A 109 -41.44 -4.42 16.73
CA PRO A 109 -40.66 -5.23 17.65
C PRO A 109 -39.22 -4.73 17.50
N ALA A 110 -38.92 -3.60 18.16
CA ALA A 110 -37.56 -3.21 18.43
C ALA A 110 -37.01 -4.37 19.25
N ALA A 111 -36.26 -5.26 18.59
CA ALA A 111 -35.46 -6.26 19.26
C ALA A 111 -34.48 -5.46 20.11
N GLU A 112 -34.89 -5.10 21.33
CA GLU A 112 -34.04 -4.53 22.35
C GLU A 112 -32.81 -5.42 22.34
N SER A 113 -31.67 -4.83 21.95
CA SER A 113 -30.46 -5.61 21.74
C SER A 113 -30.24 -6.46 22.98
N ARG A 114 -30.31 -7.79 22.84
CA ARG A 114 -30.40 -8.78 23.95
C ARG A 114 -29.35 -8.56 25.05
N LEU A 115 -28.25 -7.89 24.71
CA LEU A 115 -27.19 -7.45 25.61
C LEU A 115 -27.65 -6.38 26.63
N LEU A 116 -28.48 -5.41 26.23
CA LEU A 116 -29.02 -4.36 27.12
C LEU A 116 -30.08 -4.90 28.08
N ALA A 117 -30.75 -5.99 27.74
CA ALA A 117 -31.73 -6.66 28.59
C ALA A 117 -31.08 -7.42 29.76
N LEU A 118 -29.77 -7.70 29.69
CA LEU A 118 -29.03 -8.34 30.78
C LEU A 118 -28.87 -7.38 31.98
N PRO A 119 -28.88 -7.88 33.23
CA PRO A 119 -28.40 -7.15 34.39
C PRO A 119 -26.98 -6.60 34.19
N THR A 120 -26.69 -5.43 34.76
CA THR A 120 -25.42 -4.71 34.53
C THR A 120 -24.21 -5.51 35.00
N GLU A 121 -24.38 -6.36 36.01
CA GLU A 121 -23.37 -7.28 36.53
C GLU A 121 -22.95 -8.31 35.46
N LEU A 122 -23.94 -8.90 34.76
CA LEU A 122 -23.67 -9.83 33.67
C LEU A 122 -23.05 -9.12 32.45
N GLN A 123 -23.46 -7.87 32.20
CA GLN A 123 -22.84 -7.07 31.15
C GLN A 123 -21.36 -6.80 31.47
N PHE A 124 -21.01 -6.46 32.71
CA PHE A 124 -19.62 -6.29 33.13
C PHE A 124 -18.81 -7.60 32.99
N CYS A 125 -19.39 -8.74 33.38
CA CYS A 125 -18.76 -10.04 33.15
C CYS A 125 -18.49 -10.30 31.65
N VAL A 126 -19.43 -10.00 30.76
CA VAL A 126 -19.21 -10.13 29.30
C VAL A 126 -18.09 -9.20 28.85
N ILE A 127 -18.10 -7.94 29.30
CA ILE A 127 -17.10 -6.93 28.96
C ILE A 127 -15.68 -7.36 29.37
N THR A 128 -15.52 -8.06 30.50
CA THR A 128 -14.18 -8.52 30.95
C THR A 128 -13.50 -9.50 29.98
N TYR A 129 -14.26 -10.17 29.11
CA TYR A 129 -13.71 -11.06 28.09
C TYR A 129 -13.47 -10.37 26.73
N LEU A 130 -13.84 -9.10 26.58
CA LEU A 130 -13.70 -8.37 25.33
C LEU A 130 -12.32 -7.73 25.21
N GLY A 131 -11.73 -7.82 24.03
CA GLY A 131 -10.52 -7.08 23.70
C GLY A 131 -10.80 -5.58 23.61
N LEU A 132 -9.75 -4.76 23.70
CA LEU A 132 -9.88 -3.30 23.61
C LEU A 132 -10.55 -2.83 22.31
N SER A 133 -10.29 -3.53 21.20
CA SER A 133 -10.95 -3.28 19.91
C SER A 133 -12.48 -3.43 19.98
N ASP A 134 -12.96 -4.46 20.68
CA ASP A 134 -14.39 -4.78 20.75
C ASP A 134 -15.11 -3.87 21.73
N ILE A 135 -14.44 -3.53 22.84
CA ILE A 135 -14.88 -2.50 23.79
C ILE A 135 -15.04 -1.17 23.05
N GLU A 136 -14.07 -0.76 22.23
CA GLU A 136 -14.15 0.49 21.47
C GLU A 136 -15.27 0.43 20.40
N ARG A 137 -15.49 -0.72 19.75
CA ARG A 137 -16.65 -0.90 18.87
C ARG A 137 -17.97 -0.70 19.63
N LEU A 138 -18.14 -1.30 20.81
CA LEU A 138 -19.33 -1.14 21.65
C LEU A 138 -19.56 0.32 22.07
N ARG A 139 -18.49 1.05 22.40
CA ARG A 139 -18.56 2.48 22.74
C ARG A 139 -18.98 3.35 21.56
N ARG A 140 -18.62 2.96 20.34
CA ARG A 140 -19.01 3.68 19.11
C ARG A 140 -20.46 3.38 18.69
N THR A 141 -20.99 2.20 19.02
CA THR A 141 -22.34 1.78 18.61
C THR A 141 -23.44 2.23 19.56
N SER A 142 -23.20 2.35 20.87
CA SER A 142 -24.24 2.67 21.85
C SER A 142 -23.82 3.76 22.84
N ARG A 143 -24.72 4.74 23.07
CA ARG A 143 -24.54 5.78 24.09
C ARG A 143 -24.48 5.20 25.50
N TYR A 144 -25.21 4.11 25.75
CA TYR A 144 -25.18 3.39 27.03
C TYR A 144 -23.78 2.84 27.31
N TYR A 145 -23.25 2.05 26.39
CA TYR A 145 -21.91 1.48 26.54
C TYR A 145 -20.81 2.56 26.51
N ARG A 146 -21.01 3.66 25.78
CA ARG A 146 -20.08 4.80 25.82
C ARG A 146 -19.97 5.43 27.21
N PHE A 147 -21.08 5.51 27.95
CA PHE A 147 -21.10 6.06 29.32
C PHE A 147 -20.64 5.02 30.36
N LEU A 148 -21.12 3.77 30.24
CA LEU A 148 -20.74 2.65 31.10
C LEU A 148 -19.22 2.40 31.06
N LEU A 149 -18.64 2.39 29.85
CA LEU A 149 -17.22 2.15 29.61
C LEU A 149 -16.46 3.48 29.61
N SER A 150 -16.34 4.11 30.79
CA SER A 150 -15.53 5.32 30.96
C SER A 150 -14.04 5.02 30.70
N PRO A 151 -13.24 6.01 30.27
CA PRO A 151 -11.78 5.83 30.10
C PRO A 151 -11.08 5.32 31.38
N GLU A 152 -11.58 5.72 32.54
CA GLU A 152 -11.08 5.28 33.86
C GLU A 152 -11.35 3.80 34.08
N TYR A 153 -12.58 3.36 33.79
CA TYR A 153 -12.95 1.94 33.88
C TYR A 153 -12.12 1.08 32.92
N VAL A 154 -11.96 1.52 31.67
CA VAL A 154 -11.17 0.81 30.67
C VAL A 154 -9.69 0.74 31.08
N ARG A 155 -9.12 1.81 31.67
CA ARG A 155 -7.77 1.78 32.25
C ARG A 155 -7.66 0.75 33.38
N ALA A 156 -8.63 0.71 34.28
CA ALA A 156 -8.63 -0.26 35.38
C ALA A 156 -8.74 -1.70 34.88
N LEU A 157 -9.58 -1.94 33.86
CA LEU A 157 -9.80 -3.26 33.27
C LEU A 157 -8.52 -3.90 32.71
N PHE A 158 -7.65 -3.10 32.12
CA PHE A 158 -6.40 -3.59 31.52
C PHE A 158 -5.17 -3.47 32.43
N GLY A 159 -5.36 -3.40 33.76
CA GLY A 159 -4.24 -3.38 34.70
C GLY A 159 -3.46 -2.06 34.73
N GLY A 160 -4.14 -0.94 34.48
CA GLY A 160 -3.58 0.41 34.53
C GLY A 160 -2.96 0.88 33.21
N GLN A 161 -2.08 1.88 33.30
CA GLN A 161 -1.60 2.62 32.13
C GLN A 161 -0.72 1.78 31.20
N GLN A 162 0.15 0.92 31.75
CA GLN A 162 1.07 0.10 30.96
C GLN A 162 0.35 -1.03 30.21
N GLY A 163 -0.58 -1.73 30.87
CA GLY A 163 -1.37 -2.77 30.23
C GLY A 163 -2.30 -2.21 29.16
N LEU A 164 -2.90 -1.04 29.39
CA LEU A 164 -3.67 -0.33 28.38
C LEU A 164 -2.81 0.07 27.16
N ALA A 165 -1.58 0.56 27.37
CA ALA A 165 -0.67 0.91 26.26
C ALA A 165 -0.32 -0.31 25.38
N SER A 166 -0.11 -1.48 25.99
CA SER A 166 0.12 -2.75 25.26
C SER A 166 -1.09 -3.15 24.41
N GLN A 167 -2.30 -2.86 24.88
CA GLN A 167 -3.54 -3.13 24.14
C GLN A 167 -3.78 -2.10 23.03
N LEU A 168 -3.48 -0.83 23.27
CA LEU A 168 -3.62 0.26 22.30
C LEU A 168 -2.71 0.08 21.07
N THR A 169 -1.55 -0.53 21.26
CA THR A 169 -0.60 -0.86 20.18
C THR A 169 -0.87 -2.23 19.52
N GLY A 170 -1.85 -2.98 20.04
CA GLY A 170 -2.21 -4.31 19.55
C GLY A 170 -3.27 -4.33 18.43
N HIS A 171 -3.85 -3.18 18.11
CA HIS A 171 -4.91 -3.06 17.11
C HIS A 171 -4.80 -1.76 16.30
N CYS A 172 -5.43 -1.72 15.14
CA CYS A 172 -5.50 -0.50 14.34
C CYS A 172 -6.51 0.48 14.95
N GLN A 173 -6.11 1.71 15.25
CA GLN A 173 -6.98 2.76 15.81
C GLN A 173 -8.19 3.08 14.91
N ARG A 174 -8.03 2.93 13.59
CA ARG A 174 -9.07 3.27 12.60
C ARG A 174 -10.05 2.13 12.35
N CYS A 175 -9.57 0.99 11.85
CA CYS A 175 -10.44 -0.15 11.52
C CYS A 175 -10.73 -1.08 12.71
N LEU A 176 -10.03 -0.91 13.84
CA LEU A 176 -10.14 -1.75 15.04
C LEU A 176 -9.88 -3.24 14.77
N GLU A 177 -9.12 -3.56 13.72
CA GLU A 177 -8.67 -4.92 13.43
C GLU A 177 -7.34 -5.22 14.12
N THR A 178 -7.09 -6.50 14.37
CA THR A 178 -5.88 -7.02 15.02
C THR A 178 -5.09 -7.92 14.05
N PRO A 179 -4.42 -7.35 13.03
CA PRO A 179 -3.70 -8.13 12.03
C PRO A 179 -2.34 -8.69 12.54
N GLY A 180 -2.01 -8.47 13.81
CA GLY A 180 -0.74 -8.82 14.44
C GLY A 180 0.20 -7.62 14.59
N ARG A 181 1.13 -7.67 15.56
CA ARG A 181 2.02 -6.54 15.87
C ARG A 181 3.04 -6.21 14.78
N SER A 182 3.38 -7.18 13.92
CA SER A 182 4.29 -6.99 12.77
C SER A 182 3.66 -6.23 11.60
N SER A 183 2.32 -6.09 11.58
CA SER A 183 1.57 -5.40 10.52
C SER A 183 0.92 -4.08 10.99
N LEU A 184 1.34 -3.62 12.18
CA LEU A 184 0.87 -2.40 12.83
C LEU A 184 2.03 -1.40 12.95
N ILE A 185 1.81 -0.20 12.44
CA ILE A 185 2.73 0.93 12.49
C ILE A 185 2.44 1.74 13.74
N LEU A 186 3.47 2.03 14.52
CA LEU A 186 3.38 2.80 15.74
C LEU A 186 3.41 4.30 15.42
N GLN A 187 2.42 5.06 15.90
CA GLN A 187 2.33 6.50 15.68
C GLN A 187 3.08 7.28 16.77
N LEU A 188 4.42 7.26 16.70
CA LEU A 188 5.27 7.99 17.67
C LEU A 188 5.30 9.51 17.42
N GLN A 189 5.13 9.95 16.18
CA GLN A 189 5.38 11.34 15.79
C GLN A 189 4.28 12.32 16.28
N GLN A 190 3.04 11.85 16.47
CA GLN A 190 1.97 12.65 17.07
C GLN A 190 2.22 12.96 18.56
N GLN A 191 3.11 12.21 19.21
CA GLN A 191 3.42 12.36 20.63
C GLN A 191 4.29 13.58 20.94
N GLN A 192 5.11 14.04 19.98
CA GLN A 192 5.96 15.23 20.17
C GLN A 192 5.22 16.56 19.95
N GLN A 193 4.12 16.56 19.20
CA GLN A 193 3.37 17.78 18.85
C GLN A 193 2.13 18.03 19.72
N GLN A 194 1.69 17.04 20.52
CA GLN A 194 0.54 17.21 21.39
C GLN A 194 0.97 17.42 22.85
N PRO A 195 0.69 18.58 23.47
CA PRO A 195 1.06 18.86 24.86
C PRO A 195 0.36 17.96 25.89
N ASN A 196 -0.63 17.16 25.48
CA ASN A 196 -1.50 16.37 26.37
C ASN A 196 -1.28 14.84 26.32
N GLY A 197 -0.13 14.36 25.82
CA GLY A 197 0.25 12.95 25.97
C GLY A 197 -0.80 11.96 25.43
N ALA A 198 -1.28 12.18 24.20
CA ALA A 198 -2.22 11.28 23.56
C ALA A 198 -1.72 9.81 23.62
N PRO A 199 -2.64 8.85 23.82
CA PRO A 199 -2.26 7.46 23.98
C PRO A 199 -1.50 6.95 22.75
N LEU A 200 -0.40 6.23 22.99
CA LEU A 200 0.32 5.46 21.96
C LEU A 200 -0.70 4.70 21.11
N SER A 201 -0.79 5.03 19.82
CA SER A 201 -1.71 4.37 18.90
C SER A 201 -0.96 3.67 17.79
N SER A 202 -1.60 2.66 17.21
CA SER A 202 -1.09 1.99 16.02
C SER A 202 -2.10 2.03 14.87
N LYS A 203 -1.60 2.05 13.64
CA LYS A 203 -2.40 1.91 12.42
C LYS A 203 -1.93 0.70 11.63
N CYS A 204 -2.86 -0.06 11.05
CA CYS A 204 -2.48 -1.14 10.12
C CYS A 204 -1.95 -0.57 8.81
N PHE A 205 -1.24 -1.40 8.05
CA PHE A 205 -0.69 -1.01 6.74
C PHE A 205 -1.78 -0.51 5.79
N GLN A 206 -2.92 -1.18 5.74
CA GLN A 206 -4.01 -0.81 4.84
C GLN A 206 -4.57 0.58 5.14
N CYS A 207 -4.85 0.89 6.41
CA CYS A 207 -5.30 2.23 6.80
C CYS A 207 -4.23 3.30 6.54
N SER A 208 -2.96 2.99 6.85
CA SER A 208 -1.85 3.94 6.66
C SER A 208 -1.60 4.26 5.18
N VAL A 209 -1.69 3.25 4.30
CA VAL A 209 -1.59 3.42 2.84
C VAL A 209 -2.81 4.17 2.30
N HIS A 210 -4.01 3.86 2.78
CA HIS A 210 -5.24 4.52 2.36
C HIS A 210 -5.23 6.02 2.71
N GLU A 211 -4.74 6.38 3.90
CA GLU A 211 -4.59 7.77 4.36
C GLU A 211 -3.38 8.50 3.77
N ARG A 212 -2.50 7.81 3.05
CA ARG A 212 -1.28 8.36 2.44
C ARG A 212 -0.33 9.02 3.45
N GLU A 213 -0.28 8.47 4.66
CA GLU A 213 0.64 8.95 5.71
C GLU A 213 2.07 8.41 5.51
N LEU A 214 2.22 7.38 4.68
CA LEU A 214 3.50 6.72 4.45
C LEU A 214 4.31 7.45 3.38
N LYS A 215 5.55 7.78 3.72
CA LYS A 215 6.53 8.33 2.79
C LYS A 215 7.46 7.22 2.32
N ILE A 216 7.70 7.18 1.01
CA ILE A 216 8.53 6.18 0.35
C ILE A 216 9.98 6.28 0.84
N GLY A 217 10.63 5.13 1.05
CA GLY A 217 12.04 5.09 1.44
C GLY A 217 12.30 5.55 2.87
N VAL A 218 11.26 5.78 3.67
CA VAL A 218 11.36 6.10 5.10
C VAL A 218 11.11 4.82 5.91
N SER A 219 11.91 4.62 6.96
CA SER A 219 11.69 3.53 7.91
C SER A 219 10.61 3.93 8.91
N VAL A 220 9.58 3.09 9.08
CA VAL A 220 8.51 3.28 10.06
C VAL A 220 8.67 2.28 11.22
N PRO A 221 8.43 2.70 12.46
CA PRO A 221 8.46 1.82 13.62
C PRO A 221 7.20 0.95 13.66
N LEU A 222 7.37 -0.34 13.91
CA LEU A 222 6.29 -1.30 14.09
C LEU A 222 5.95 -1.52 15.57
N ALA A 223 4.76 -2.02 15.84
CA ALA A 223 4.30 -2.32 17.21
C ALA A 223 5.06 -3.49 17.87
N ASN A 224 5.85 -4.27 17.12
CA ASN A 224 6.75 -5.30 17.63
C ASN A 224 8.17 -4.79 17.91
N ALA A 225 8.38 -3.47 17.96
CA ALA A 225 9.67 -2.79 18.12
C ALA A 225 10.67 -2.97 16.96
N GLN A 226 10.28 -3.65 15.88
CA GLN A 226 11.07 -3.68 14.65
C GLN A 226 10.81 -2.43 13.80
N LYS A 227 11.66 -2.22 12.79
CA LYS A 227 11.46 -1.17 11.78
C LYS A 227 11.11 -1.83 10.46
N ALA A 228 10.21 -1.21 9.71
CA ALA A 228 9.88 -1.60 8.34
C ALA A 228 10.16 -0.44 7.39
N TRP A 229 10.79 -0.72 6.25
CA TRP A 229 10.95 0.26 5.19
C TRP A 229 9.67 0.37 4.36
N VAL A 230 9.28 1.57 3.95
CA VAL A 230 8.20 1.75 2.97
C VAL A 230 8.74 1.45 1.58
N CYS A 231 8.20 0.42 0.93
CA CYS A 231 8.68 -0.06 -0.36
C CYS A 231 8.61 1.03 -1.44
N ARG A 232 9.70 1.21 -2.19
CA ARG A 232 9.80 2.23 -3.25
C ARG A 232 8.95 1.98 -4.47
N TRP A 233 8.68 0.72 -4.75
CA TRP A 233 7.90 0.32 -5.91
C TRP A 233 6.40 0.41 -5.68
N CYS A 234 5.91 -0.15 -4.57
CA CYS A 234 4.49 -0.28 -4.29
C CYS A 234 3.96 0.66 -3.19
N GLY A 235 4.83 1.29 -2.39
CA GLY A 235 4.44 2.16 -1.27
C GLY A 235 3.96 1.41 -0.03
N TRP A 236 4.00 0.07 -0.02
CA TRP A 236 3.62 -0.74 1.14
C TRP A 236 4.82 -1.01 2.05
N PRO A 237 4.64 -1.09 3.38
CA PRO A 237 5.72 -1.46 4.29
C PRO A 237 6.29 -2.87 4.02
N VAL A 238 7.60 -2.99 4.15
CA VAL A 238 8.37 -4.24 4.05
C VAL A 238 8.57 -4.77 5.47
N ALA A 239 7.65 -5.62 5.92
CA ALA A 239 7.74 -6.30 7.22
C ALA A 239 8.19 -7.78 7.11
N GLY A 240 8.36 -8.27 5.89
CA GLY A 240 8.78 -9.64 5.57
C GLY A 240 10.17 -9.68 4.91
N PRO A 241 10.49 -10.75 4.14
CA PRO A 241 11.76 -10.84 3.43
C PRO A 241 11.90 -9.67 2.45
N HIS A 242 13.02 -8.97 2.55
CA HIS A 242 13.42 -7.90 1.66
C HIS A 242 14.29 -8.43 0.51
N SER A 243 14.45 -7.65 -0.56
CA SER A 243 15.33 -8.06 -1.65
C SER A 243 16.80 -8.01 -1.20
N TRP A 244 17.61 -8.94 -1.71
CA TRP A 244 19.04 -9.04 -1.38
C TRP A 244 19.85 -7.81 -1.84
N ALA A 245 19.38 -7.14 -2.89
CA ALA A 245 20.06 -5.98 -3.47
C ALA A 245 19.69 -4.66 -2.76
N ASN A 246 18.47 -4.56 -2.21
CA ASN A 246 18.02 -3.34 -1.55
C ASN A 246 16.91 -3.63 -0.52
N GLU A 247 17.20 -3.37 0.75
CA GLU A 247 16.27 -3.58 1.87
C GLU A 247 14.94 -2.80 1.75
N GLN A 248 14.90 -1.79 0.89
CA GLN A 248 13.75 -0.92 0.66
C GLN A 248 12.76 -1.46 -0.39
N PHE A 249 12.92 -2.71 -0.83
CA PHE A 249 12.02 -3.37 -1.76
C PHE A 249 11.56 -4.74 -1.25
N HIS A 250 10.31 -5.08 -1.55
CA HIS A 250 9.90 -6.49 -1.53
C HIS A 250 10.62 -7.26 -2.65
N VAL A 251 10.90 -8.53 -2.44
CA VAL A 251 11.56 -9.41 -3.44
C VAL A 251 10.88 -9.30 -4.81
N GLN A 252 9.56 -9.53 -4.87
CA GLN A 252 8.79 -9.47 -6.12
C GLN A 252 8.75 -8.06 -6.75
N CYS A 253 8.79 -7.02 -5.92
CA CYS A 253 8.79 -5.63 -6.39
C CYS A 253 10.12 -5.29 -7.04
N TYR A 254 11.22 -5.79 -6.47
CA TYR A 254 12.56 -5.64 -7.03
C TYR A 254 12.69 -6.36 -8.38
N ASP A 255 12.14 -7.57 -8.51
CA ASP A 255 12.13 -8.28 -9.81
C ASP A 255 11.32 -7.56 -10.88
N GLY A 256 10.21 -6.92 -10.48
CA GLY A 256 9.43 -6.04 -11.36
C GLY A 256 10.24 -4.82 -11.81
N TYR A 257 10.88 -4.15 -10.86
CA TYR A 257 11.75 -3.01 -11.11
C TYR A 257 12.90 -3.37 -12.05
N TYR A 258 13.58 -4.49 -11.82
CA TYR A 258 14.70 -4.96 -12.61
C TYR A 258 14.32 -5.25 -14.06
N ARG A 259 13.14 -5.85 -14.29
CA ARG A 259 12.62 -6.04 -15.66
C ARG A 259 12.35 -4.73 -16.37
N VAL A 260 11.82 -3.74 -15.67
CA VAL A 260 11.61 -2.39 -16.22
C VAL A 260 12.94 -1.71 -16.55
N LEU A 261 13.96 -1.87 -15.70
CA LEU A 261 15.29 -1.33 -15.96
C LEU A 261 15.91 -1.94 -17.22
N TRP A 262 15.78 -3.25 -17.41
CA TRP A 262 16.20 -3.91 -18.66
C TRP A 262 15.43 -3.44 -19.88
N ALA A 263 14.10 -3.34 -19.78
CA ALA A 263 13.27 -2.84 -20.87
C ALA A 263 13.66 -1.41 -21.28
N PHE A 264 13.91 -0.54 -20.30
CA PHE A 264 14.41 0.81 -20.51
C PHE A 264 15.75 0.82 -21.25
N LEU A 265 16.70 -0.03 -20.85
CA LEU A 265 18.00 -0.14 -21.52
C LEU A 265 17.84 -0.58 -22.99
N CYS A 266 17.03 -1.61 -23.25
CA CYS A 266 16.74 -2.08 -24.60
C CYS A 266 16.05 -1.00 -25.46
N LEU A 267 15.09 -0.27 -24.89
CA LEU A 267 14.42 0.84 -25.57
C LEU A 267 15.38 1.98 -25.88
N GLY A 268 16.30 2.30 -24.96
CA GLY A 268 17.35 3.29 -25.19
C GLY A 268 18.25 2.91 -26.37
N PHE A 269 18.69 1.65 -26.45
CA PHE A 269 19.46 1.16 -27.60
C PHE A 269 18.66 1.18 -28.91
N ALA A 270 17.37 0.80 -28.87
CA ALA A 270 16.50 0.85 -30.05
C ALA A 270 16.33 2.29 -30.55
N GLN A 271 16.04 3.22 -29.65
CA GLN A 271 15.92 4.65 -29.96
C GLN A 271 17.24 5.21 -30.52
N PHE A 272 18.37 4.85 -29.93
CA PHE A 272 19.69 5.25 -30.42
C PHE A 272 19.94 4.72 -31.84
N ALA A 273 19.67 3.43 -32.10
CA ALA A 273 19.82 2.82 -33.41
C ALA A 273 18.95 3.51 -34.47
N VAL A 274 17.67 3.76 -34.16
CA VAL A 274 16.76 4.50 -35.06
C VAL A 274 17.29 5.90 -35.35
N GLY A 275 17.77 6.62 -34.32
CA GLY A 275 18.34 7.96 -34.48
C GLY A 275 19.60 7.98 -35.36
N VAL A 276 20.50 7.00 -35.19
CA VAL A 276 21.72 6.87 -36.02
C VAL A 276 21.38 6.53 -37.46
N VAL A 277 20.48 5.57 -37.69
CA VAL A 277 20.06 5.20 -39.05
C VAL A 277 19.35 6.37 -39.73
N ALA A 278 18.47 7.07 -39.02
CA ALA A 278 17.81 8.28 -39.52
C ALA A 278 18.82 9.36 -39.94
N ALA A 279 19.82 9.64 -39.10
CA ALA A 279 20.87 10.61 -39.42
C ALA A 279 21.78 10.13 -40.59
N ALA A 280 22.08 8.84 -40.67
CA ALA A 280 22.86 8.28 -41.78
C ALA A 280 22.11 8.39 -43.11
N LEU A 281 20.79 8.13 -43.12
CA LEU A 281 19.96 8.28 -44.31
C LEU A 281 19.90 9.73 -44.77
N SER A 282 19.76 10.71 -43.86
CA SER A 282 19.83 12.11 -44.25
C SER A 282 21.20 12.52 -44.79
N LEU A 283 22.28 11.98 -44.20
CA LEU A 283 23.65 12.20 -44.67
C LEU A 283 23.95 11.55 -46.02
N VAL A 284 23.24 10.50 -46.43
CA VAL A 284 23.48 9.82 -47.71
C VAL A 284 22.58 10.38 -48.81
N TYR A 285 21.29 10.53 -48.54
CA TYR A 285 20.30 10.90 -49.56
C TYR A 285 20.05 12.40 -49.67
N TYR A 286 20.30 13.18 -48.61
CA TYR A 286 19.94 14.61 -48.54
C TYR A 286 21.15 15.51 -48.28
N ARG A 287 22.30 15.18 -48.89
CA ARG A 287 23.57 15.91 -48.74
C ARG A 287 23.51 17.36 -49.21
N GLU A 288 22.70 17.63 -50.22
CA GLU A 288 22.61 18.95 -50.86
C GLU A 288 21.57 19.86 -50.17
N GLU A 289 20.65 19.26 -49.41
CA GLU A 289 19.57 19.96 -48.72
C GLU A 289 19.99 20.37 -47.30
N LEU A 290 20.54 21.59 -47.18
CA LEU A 290 21.03 22.13 -45.90
C LEU A 290 19.96 22.14 -44.79
N VAL A 291 18.69 22.30 -45.15
CA VAL A 291 17.54 22.28 -44.22
C VAL A 291 17.36 20.92 -43.56
N VAL A 292 17.78 19.83 -44.22
CA VAL A 292 17.70 18.46 -43.70
C VAL A 292 19.04 18.06 -43.09
N LEU A 293 20.15 18.38 -43.74
CA LEU A 293 21.49 17.96 -43.35
C LEU A 293 21.95 18.58 -42.02
N ALA A 294 21.89 19.91 -41.90
CA ALA A 294 22.45 20.59 -40.73
C ALA A 294 21.77 20.17 -39.41
N PRO A 295 20.43 20.12 -39.32
CA PRO A 295 19.77 19.63 -38.10
C PRO A 295 20.03 18.14 -37.83
N SER A 296 20.19 17.32 -38.88
CA SER A 296 20.52 15.89 -38.72
C SER A 296 21.89 15.66 -38.11
N VAL A 297 22.90 16.44 -38.51
CA VAL A 297 24.25 16.35 -37.94
C VAL A 297 24.25 16.79 -36.48
N VAL A 298 23.59 17.91 -36.16
CA VAL A 298 23.47 18.37 -34.77
C VAL A 298 22.74 17.33 -33.92
N ASN A 299 21.66 16.75 -34.44
CA ASN A 299 20.93 15.67 -33.76
C ASN A 299 21.78 14.43 -33.53
N LEU A 300 22.63 14.05 -34.48
CA LEU A 300 23.56 12.94 -34.31
C LEU A 300 24.54 13.20 -33.16
N VAL A 301 25.09 14.42 -33.06
CA VAL A 301 25.97 14.79 -31.94
C VAL A 301 25.20 14.77 -30.61
N LEU A 302 24.00 15.36 -30.57
CA LEU A 302 23.17 15.37 -29.35
C LEU A 302 22.72 13.97 -28.92
N LEU A 303 22.49 13.04 -29.86
CA LEU A 303 22.25 11.63 -29.60
C LEU A 303 23.39 10.99 -28.80
N TRP A 304 24.64 11.22 -29.21
CA TRP A 304 25.82 10.75 -28.49
C TRP A 304 25.97 11.41 -27.13
N VAL A 305 25.63 12.70 -27.01
CA VAL A 305 25.60 13.40 -25.72
C VAL A 305 24.56 12.75 -24.78
N CYS A 306 23.35 12.45 -25.25
CA CYS A 306 22.35 11.71 -24.46
C CYS A 306 22.87 10.34 -24.03
N MET A 307 23.54 9.60 -24.92
CA MET A 307 24.12 8.30 -24.61
C MET A 307 25.24 8.40 -23.56
N ALA A 308 26.09 9.41 -23.66
CA ALA A 308 27.10 9.71 -22.65
C ALA A 308 26.46 10.04 -21.30
N PHE A 309 25.36 10.82 -21.28
CA PHE A 309 24.59 11.05 -20.06
C PHE A 309 24.02 9.75 -19.49
N LEU A 310 23.49 8.83 -20.30
CA LEU A 310 22.99 7.55 -19.80
C LEU A 310 24.10 6.67 -19.19
N MET A 311 25.28 6.66 -19.80
CA MET A 311 26.42 5.85 -19.34
C MET A 311 27.15 6.44 -18.12
N LEU A 312 27.29 7.77 -18.06
CA LEU A 312 28.06 8.45 -17.02
C LEU A 312 27.21 8.86 -15.80
N ARG A 313 25.89 8.71 -15.86
CA ARG A 313 24.98 9.15 -14.80
C ARG A 313 25.08 8.23 -13.59
N GLY A 314 25.74 8.72 -12.55
CA GLY A 314 25.66 8.16 -11.20
C GLY A 314 24.31 8.42 -10.53
N ASN A 315 23.97 7.59 -9.54
CA ASN A 315 22.67 7.56 -8.85
C ASN A 315 22.41 8.78 -7.92
N ARG A 316 23.28 9.80 -7.92
CA ARG A 316 23.30 10.87 -6.89
C ARG A 316 22.69 12.20 -7.32
N VAL A 317 22.61 12.52 -8.61
CA VAL A 317 22.17 13.87 -9.07
C VAL A 317 20.89 13.80 -9.88
N ARG A 318 19.91 14.65 -9.53
CA ARG A 318 18.64 14.83 -10.23
C ARG A 318 18.85 15.57 -11.56
N THR A 319 19.37 14.86 -12.56
CA THR A 319 19.64 15.44 -13.89
C THR A 319 18.51 15.24 -14.90
N TYR A 320 17.34 14.74 -14.50
CA TYR A 320 16.23 14.47 -15.43
C TYR A 320 15.71 15.75 -16.10
N HIS A 321 15.78 16.91 -15.43
CA HIS A 321 15.44 18.19 -16.04
C HIS A 321 16.35 18.55 -17.22
N TRP A 322 17.68 18.33 -17.07
CA TRP A 322 18.66 18.59 -18.12
C TRP A 322 18.48 17.64 -19.30
N VAL A 323 18.28 16.35 -19.01
CA VAL A 323 17.98 15.36 -20.05
C VAL A 323 16.68 15.74 -20.77
N GLY A 324 15.64 16.13 -20.05
CA GLY A 324 14.37 16.58 -20.64
C GLY A 324 14.53 17.79 -21.57
N ILE A 325 15.36 18.78 -21.21
CA ILE A 325 15.67 19.93 -22.08
C ILE A 325 16.37 19.47 -23.36
N VAL A 326 17.37 18.58 -23.24
CA VAL A 326 18.09 18.05 -24.41
C VAL A 326 17.15 17.25 -25.32
N GLU A 327 16.30 16.40 -24.76
CA GLU A 327 15.28 15.65 -25.51
C GLU A 327 14.32 16.59 -26.27
N PHE A 328 13.91 17.69 -25.64
CA PHE A 328 13.06 18.70 -26.26
C PHE A 328 13.75 19.44 -27.42
N ILE A 329 15.04 19.79 -27.25
CA ILE A 329 15.85 20.40 -28.31
C ILE A 329 15.98 19.45 -29.50
N ILE A 330 16.33 18.18 -29.25
CA ILE A 330 16.43 17.15 -30.30
C ILE A 330 15.10 17.02 -31.04
N MET A 331 13.97 16.97 -30.32
CA MET A 331 12.65 16.91 -30.91
C MET A 331 12.37 18.10 -31.85
N GLY A 332 12.72 19.32 -31.42
CA GLY A 332 12.58 20.53 -32.25
C GLY A 332 13.45 20.50 -33.51
N LEU A 333 14.69 20.01 -33.40
CA LEU A 333 15.63 19.90 -34.52
C LEU A 333 15.23 18.85 -35.56
N TRP A 334 14.35 17.90 -35.23
CA TRP A 334 13.81 16.94 -36.20
C TRP A 334 12.65 17.47 -37.05
N ILE A 335 12.06 18.62 -36.68
CA ILE A 335 10.95 19.22 -37.44
C ILE A 335 11.38 19.66 -38.85
N PRO A 336 12.50 20.40 -39.05
CA PRO A 336 12.92 20.82 -40.40
C PRO A 336 13.26 19.64 -41.33
N PRO A 337 14.00 18.59 -40.91
CA PRO A 337 14.21 17.39 -41.73
C PRO A 337 12.91 16.70 -42.17
N ILE A 338 11.93 16.57 -41.28
CA ILE A 338 10.61 15.98 -41.60
C ILE A 338 9.89 16.84 -42.63
N TYR A 339 9.88 18.15 -42.45
CA TYR A 339 9.24 19.07 -43.38
C TYR A 339 9.91 19.04 -44.75
N GLY A 340 11.25 19.04 -44.81
CA GLY A 340 12.02 18.98 -46.06
C GLY A 340 11.72 17.71 -46.86
N VAL A 341 11.84 16.54 -46.23
CA VAL A 341 11.57 15.24 -46.88
C VAL A 341 10.10 15.12 -47.30
N ALA A 342 9.16 15.57 -46.45
CA ALA A 342 7.73 15.51 -46.78
C ALA A 342 7.37 16.44 -47.95
N LYS A 343 7.99 17.63 -48.03
CA LYS A 343 7.81 18.56 -49.13
C LYS A 343 8.33 17.95 -50.44
N GLU A 344 9.51 17.35 -50.42
CA GLU A 344 10.09 16.71 -51.60
C GLU A 344 9.22 15.53 -52.09
N LEU A 345 8.69 14.73 -51.17
CA LEU A 345 7.78 13.63 -51.47
C LEU A 345 6.49 14.10 -52.16
N ARG A 346 5.95 15.24 -51.74
CA ARG A 346 4.75 15.84 -52.34
C ARG A 346 5.02 16.37 -53.75
N MET A 347 6.18 17.00 -53.95
CA MET A 347 6.54 17.57 -55.26
C MET A 347 6.83 16.49 -56.31
N HIS A 348 7.27 15.29 -55.91
CA HIS A 348 7.61 14.17 -56.82
C HIS A 348 6.52 13.09 -56.92
N SER A 349 5.32 13.38 -56.40
CA SER A 349 4.16 12.45 -56.39
C SER A 349 3.70 12.00 -57.78
N ASP A 350 4.03 12.73 -58.85
CA ASP A 350 3.55 12.44 -60.22
C ASP A 350 4.47 11.53 -61.04
N GLY A 351 5.63 11.09 -60.51
CA GLY A 351 6.64 10.42 -61.35
C GLY A 351 7.25 9.13 -60.83
N LYS A 352 7.64 9.05 -59.55
CA LYS A 352 8.19 7.86 -58.86
C LYS A 352 8.51 8.26 -57.42
N VAL A 353 7.72 7.77 -56.46
CA VAL A 353 8.07 7.90 -55.04
C VAL A 353 9.23 6.95 -54.74
N HIS A 354 10.39 7.49 -54.35
CA HIS A 354 11.52 6.67 -53.93
C HIS A 354 11.23 6.02 -52.58
N ALA A 355 11.38 4.68 -52.51
CA ALA A 355 11.18 3.91 -51.28
C ALA A 355 12.11 4.38 -50.13
N SER A 356 13.30 4.92 -50.48
CA SER A 356 14.24 5.50 -49.52
C SER A 356 13.68 6.73 -48.80
N SER A 357 12.95 7.60 -49.49
CA SER A 357 12.33 8.80 -48.90
C SER A 357 11.20 8.44 -47.94
N VAL A 358 10.39 7.43 -48.30
CA VAL A 358 9.34 6.90 -47.42
C VAL A 358 9.94 6.25 -46.17
N ALA A 359 10.99 5.42 -46.33
CA ALA A 359 11.69 4.80 -45.22
C ALA A 359 12.35 5.83 -44.28
N THR A 360 12.97 6.87 -44.85
CA THR A 360 13.59 7.97 -44.10
C THR A 360 12.54 8.72 -43.28
N LEU A 361 11.40 9.08 -43.89
CA LEU A 361 10.31 9.75 -43.21
C LEU A 361 9.70 8.88 -42.09
N ALA A 362 9.55 7.58 -42.32
CA ALA A 362 9.06 6.64 -41.31
C ALA A 362 10.01 6.56 -40.10
N LEU A 363 11.32 6.48 -40.32
CA LEU A 363 12.30 6.47 -39.24
C LEU A 363 12.34 7.80 -38.48
N PHE A 364 12.17 8.93 -39.17
CA PHE A 364 12.06 10.24 -38.52
C PHE A 364 10.82 10.30 -37.62
N ALA A 365 9.67 9.81 -38.11
CA ALA A 365 8.43 9.76 -37.35
C ALA A 365 8.54 8.85 -36.12
N ILE A 366 9.14 7.66 -36.27
CA ILE A 366 9.39 6.74 -35.15
C ILE A 366 10.30 7.39 -34.12
N ASN A 367 11.42 7.99 -34.55
CA ASN A 367 12.32 8.70 -33.65
C ASN A 367 11.60 9.84 -32.90
N MET A 368 10.77 10.63 -33.61
CA MET A 368 9.95 11.67 -32.98
C MET A 368 8.99 11.13 -31.93
N LEU A 369 8.39 9.97 -32.18
CA LEU A 369 7.50 9.32 -31.21
C LEU A 369 8.25 8.92 -29.94
N PHE A 370 9.45 8.32 -30.08
CA PHE A 370 10.32 8.03 -28.93
C PHE A 370 10.65 9.30 -28.14
N ARG A 371 11.04 10.38 -28.83
CA ARG A 371 11.35 11.68 -28.20
C ARG A 371 10.15 12.29 -27.51
N LEU A 372 8.97 12.19 -28.09
CA LEU A 372 7.74 12.69 -27.50
C LEU A 372 7.44 11.98 -26.17
N PHE A 373 7.52 10.65 -26.14
CA PHE A 373 7.37 9.91 -24.89
C PHE A 373 8.44 10.28 -23.86
N ASN A 374 9.68 10.55 -24.31
CA ASN A 374 10.75 11.07 -23.46
C ASN A 374 10.45 12.43 -22.84
N VAL A 375 9.95 13.36 -23.63
CA VAL A 375 9.56 14.69 -23.15
C VAL A 375 8.39 14.59 -22.17
N VAL A 376 7.34 13.85 -22.52
CA VAL A 376 6.15 13.71 -21.67
C VAL A 376 6.51 13.06 -20.33
N GLY A 377 7.29 11.97 -20.32
CA GLY A 377 7.70 11.33 -19.06
C GLY A 377 8.57 12.23 -18.18
N ASN A 378 9.48 13.02 -18.77
CA ASN A 378 10.27 14.00 -18.02
C ASN A 378 9.42 15.15 -17.46
N VAL A 379 8.39 15.60 -18.18
CA VAL A 379 7.42 16.60 -17.68
C VAL A 379 6.64 16.04 -16.49
N ILE A 380 6.18 14.79 -16.56
CA ILE A 380 5.49 14.14 -15.44
C ILE A 380 6.41 14.01 -14.22
N LEU A 381 7.67 13.63 -14.42
CA LEU A 381 8.68 13.59 -13.36
C LEU A 381 8.93 14.96 -12.73
N ALA A 382 8.93 16.03 -13.53
CA ALA A 382 9.11 17.40 -13.05
C ALA A 382 7.97 17.86 -12.14
N PHE A 383 6.76 17.30 -12.29
CA PHE A 383 5.62 17.55 -11.40
C PHE A 383 5.63 16.68 -10.12
N GLU A 384 6.72 15.97 -9.83
CA GLU A 384 6.87 15.11 -8.65
C GLU A 384 5.72 14.10 -8.48
N TYR A 385 5.32 13.47 -9.59
CA TYR A 385 4.24 12.48 -9.56
C TYR A 385 4.61 11.30 -8.64
N ASP A 386 3.78 11.07 -7.62
CA ASP A 386 3.89 9.90 -6.76
C ASP A 386 3.51 8.62 -7.51
N MET A 387 4.55 7.86 -7.87
CA MET A 387 4.43 6.61 -8.63
C MET A 387 3.66 5.53 -7.87
N THR A 388 3.59 5.56 -6.53
CA THR A 388 2.93 4.49 -5.76
C THR A 388 1.40 4.59 -5.82
N ARG A 389 0.85 5.66 -6.39
CA ARG A 389 -0.60 5.89 -6.53
C ARG A 389 -1.37 4.79 -7.26
N HIS A 390 -0.72 4.00 -8.11
CA HIS A 390 -1.38 2.87 -8.80
C HIS A 390 -1.62 1.65 -7.88
N HIS A 391 -0.91 1.58 -6.74
CA HIS A 391 -1.05 0.55 -5.72
C HIS A 391 -1.96 0.95 -4.55
N ALA A 392 -2.50 2.17 -4.56
CA ALA A 392 -3.42 2.63 -3.54
C ALA A 392 -4.74 1.82 -3.60
N PRO A 393 -5.29 1.40 -2.45
CA PRO A 393 -6.57 0.70 -2.40
C PRO A 393 -7.72 1.64 -2.78
N GLN A 394 -8.80 1.09 -3.36
CA GLN A 394 -10.07 1.78 -3.64
C GLN A 394 -10.01 2.92 -4.69
N VAL A 395 -9.10 2.85 -5.66
CA VAL A 395 -9.03 3.80 -6.77
C VAL A 395 -9.99 3.38 -7.90
N THR A 396 -10.70 4.35 -8.50
CA THR A 396 -11.57 4.09 -9.66
C THR A 396 -10.78 3.52 -10.84
N LEU A 397 -11.41 2.69 -11.68
CA LEU A 397 -10.73 2.00 -12.80
C LEU A 397 -10.06 2.99 -13.76
N GLN A 398 -10.75 4.08 -14.11
CA GLN A 398 -10.20 5.14 -14.97
C GLN A 398 -8.93 5.75 -14.36
N ARG A 399 -8.96 6.08 -13.07
CA ARG A 399 -7.79 6.66 -12.38
C ARG A 399 -6.67 5.64 -12.23
N ARG A 400 -7.00 4.36 -12.10
CA ARG A 400 -6.01 3.26 -12.10
C ARG A 400 -5.30 3.13 -13.44
N LEU A 401 -6.05 3.18 -14.54
CA LEU A 401 -5.48 3.17 -15.90
C LEU A 401 -4.62 4.40 -16.15
N LEU A 402 -5.10 5.59 -15.78
CA LEU A 402 -4.32 6.82 -15.88
C LEU A 402 -3.03 6.73 -15.06
N ASN A 403 -3.10 6.28 -13.81
CA ASN A 403 -1.91 6.10 -12.98
C ASN A 403 -0.92 5.09 -13.57
N LEU A 404 -1.41 4.00 -14.18
CA LEU A 404 -0.58 3.03 -14.89
C LEU A 404 0.12 3.68 -16.09
N LEU A 405 -0.61 4.46 -16.89
CA LEU A 405 -0.06 5.16 -18.05
C LEU A 405 1.00 6.19 -17.65
N MET A 406 0.71 7.01 -16.63
CA MET A 406 1.66 8.00 -16.11
C MET A 406 2.93 7.32 -15.56
N THR A 407 2.75 6.25 -14.78
CA THR A 407 3.89 5.46 -14.26
C THR A 407 4.67 4.79 -15.40
N GLY A 408 3.98 4.28 -16.42
CA GLY A 408 4.60 3.71 -17.62
C GLY A 408 5.44 4.73 -18.39
N LEU A 409 4.95 5.96 -18.56
CA LEU A 409 5.70 7.05 -19.18
C LEU A 409 6.91 7.48 -18.33
N ILE A 410 6.81 7.47 -17.00
CA ILE A 410 7.97 7.69 -16.13
C ILE A 410 9.01 6.58 -16.34
N TYR A 411 8.58 5.32 -16.37
CA TYR A 411 9.48 4.18 -16.56
C TYR A 411 10.07 4.08 -17.97
N TRP A 412 9.37 4.59 -18.98
CA TRP A 412 9.88 4.76 -20.32
C TRP A 412 11.08 5.72 -20.35
N THR A 413 11.07 6.73 -19.48
CA THR A 413 12.03 7.85 -19.53
C THR A 413 13.16 7.73 -18.54
N TYR A 414 12.86 7.33 -17.31
CA TYR A 414 13.85 7.25 -16.26
C TYR A 414 13.37 6.37 -15.08
N PRO A 415 13.45 5.02 -15.20
CA PRO A 415 12.96 4.13 -14.15
C PRO A 415 13.77 4.21 -12.84
N GLN A 416 15.03 4.66 -12.91
CA GLN A 416 15.88 4.86 -11.74
C GLN A 416 15.38 5.95 -10.78
N CYS A 417 14.36 6.74 -11.15
CA CYS A 417 13.69 7.65 -10.21
C CYS A 417 13.15 6.93 -8.96
N VAL A 418 12.85 5.64 -9.06
CA VAL A 418 12.39 4.81 -7.93
C VAL A 418 13.47 4.70 -6.85
N GLU A 419 14.75 4.70 -7.21
CA GLU A 419 15.87 4.54 -6.28
C GLU A 419 16.31 5.85 -5.60
N GLN A 420 15.87 7.00 -6.13
CA GLN A 420 16.27 8.30 -5.61
C GLN A 420 15.75 8.53 -4.18
N ARG A 421 16.63 8.80 -3.23
CA ARG A 421 16.28 9.04 -1.81
C ARG A 421 15.42 10.30 -1.65
N TYR A 422 14.39 10.19 -0.81
CA TYR A 422 13.52 11.29 -0.38
C TYR A 422 13.52 11.37 1.15
N PRO A 423 14.09 12.43 1.76
CA PRO A 423 14.84 13.52 1.14
C PRO A 423 16.16 13.04 0.50
N PRO A 424 16.72 13.79 -0.46
CA PRO A 424 18.08 13.55 -0.93
C PRO A 424 19.05 13.73 0.25
N ASP A 425 19.92 12.75 0.49
CA ASP A 425 20.98 12.89 1.47
C ASP A 425 21.96 13.93 0.94
N PHE A 426 21.87 15.16 1.43
CA PHE A 426 22.94 16.14 1.31
C PHE A 426 23.94 15.87 2.45
N ASN A 427 24.67 14.76 2.36
CA ASN A 427 25.84 14.50 3.20
C ASN A 427 27.11 14.59 2.37
#